data_AF-A0A7S0FD99-F1
#
_entry.id   AF-A0A7S0FD99-F1
#
_cell.length_a   1.000
_cell.length_b   1.000
_cell.length_c   1.000
_cell.angle_alpha   90.00
_cell.angle_beta   90.00
_cell.angle_gamma   90.00
#
_symmetry.space_group_name_H-M   'P 1'
#
loop_
_entity.id
_entity.type
_entity.pdbx_description
1 polymer ?
#
loop_
_entity_poly.entity_id
_entity_poly.type
_entity_poly.pdbx_seq_one_letter_code
_entity_poly.pdbx_strand_id
1 'polypeptide(L)'
;EIQAGNVPDFDILTAGFPCQPFSIAGEQEGTGDAKGVLFLEVTRLLHEKRPAGFILENVPQVLELDAGRVMRTILAELRSAGYAVVHRVLNARPVVPQRRLRLFW
;
A
#
# COMPACT_ATOMS: atom_id res chain seq x y z
N GLU A 1 -9.41 -12.57 7.29
CA GLU A 1 -9.88 -11.74 6.16
C GLU A 1 -11.12 -10.97 6.63
N ILE A 2 -11.26 -9.69 6.25
CA ILE A 2 -12.43 -8.86 6.63
C ILE A 2 -13.35 -8.79 5.41
N GLN A 3 -14.59 -9.24 5.53
CA GLN A 3 -15.57 -9.08 4.44
C GLN A 3 -15.83 -7.59 4.20
N ALA A 4 -15.70 -7.10 2.96
CA ALA A 4 -15.87 -5.66 2.71
C ALA A 4 -17.28 -5.17 3.03
N GLY A 5 -18.30 -6.03 2.89
CA GLY A 5 -19.68 -5.69 3.30
C GLY A 5 -19.82 -5.32 4.78
N ASN A 6 -18.90 -5.76 5.64
CA ASN A 6 -18.89 -5.42 7.06
C ASN A 6 -18.11 -4.12 7.34
N VAL A 7 -17.37 -3.60 6.36
CA VAL A 7 -16.73 -2.30 6.46
C VAL A 7 -17.78 -1.25 6.10
N PRO A 8 -18.02 -0.23 6.93
CA PRO A 8 -18.90 0.88 6.57
C PRO A 8 -18.45 1.56 5.27
N ASP A 9 -19.32 2.36 4.67
CA ASP A 9 -18.89 3.22 3.58
C ASP A 9 -18.04 4.36 4.13
N PHE A 10 -17.01 4.76 3.38
CA PHE A 10 -16.05 5.77 3.78
C PHE A 10 -15.49 6.53 2.57
N ASP A 11 -15.05 7.76 2.80
CA ASP A 11 -14.50 8.61 1.75
C ASP A 11 -13.00 8.44 1.55
N ILE A 12 -12.25 8.09 2.61
CA ILE A 12 -10.79 7.99 2.58
C ILE A 12 -10.32 6.67 3.21
N LEU A 13 -9.54 5.90 2.45
CA LEU A 13 -8.82 4.74 2.98
C LEU A 13 -7.43 5.16 3.46
N THR A 14 -7.06 4.84 4.70
CA THR A 14 -5.68 5.02 5.18
C THR A 14 -5.07 3.69 5.57
N ALA A 15 -3.85 3.39 5.11
CA ALA A 15 -3.15 2.18 5.52
C ALA A 15 -1.63 2.35 5.55
N GLY A 16 -1.01 1.88 6.64
CA GLY A 16 0.42 1.58 6.71
C GLY A 16 0.60 0.07 6.69
N PHE A 17 1.14 -0.48 5.61
CA PHE A 17 1.27 -1.92 5.42
C PHE A 17 2.74 -2.36 5.48
N PRO A 18 3.04 -3.58 5.97
CA PRO A 18 4.41 -4.05 6.09
C PRO A 18 5.10 -4.11 4.71
N CYS A 19 6.37 -3.70 4.68
CA CYS A 19 7.20 -3.68 3.47
C CYS A 19 7.59 -5.09 2.95
N GLN A 20 7.40 -6.12 3.76
CA GLN A 20 7.70 -7.52 3.42
C GLN A 20 6.37 -8.25 3.16
N PRO A 21 6.15 -8.99 2.03
CA PRO A 21 7.07 -9.56 1.05
C PRO A 21 6.55 -9.41 -0.41
N PHE A 22 6.82 -8.31 -1.10
CA PHE A 22 6.46 -8.18 -2.52
C PHE A 22 7.19 -9.19 -3.44
N SER A 23 8.15 -9.98 -2.92
CA SER A 23 8.85 -11.02 -3.67
C SER A 23 8.09 -12.36 -3.73
N ILE A 24 6.96 -12.55 -3.03
CA ILE A 24 6.28 -13.86 -2.94
C ILE A 24 5.15 -14.03 -3.96
N ALA A 25 4.66 -12.96 -4.58
CA ALA A 25 3.55 -13.03 -5.54
C ALA A 25 3.92 -13.70 -6.89
N GLY A 26 5.18 -14.05 -7.11
CA GLY A 26 5.65 -14.68 -8.36
C GLY A 26 5.99 -16.17 -8.27
N GLU A 27 6.23 -16.75 -7.08
CA GLU A 27 6.86 -18.08 -6.96
C GLU A 27 6.29 -19.02 -5.88
N GLN A 28 5.19 -18.67 -5.20
CA GLN A 28 4.61 -19.58 -4.21
C GLN A 28 3.10 -19.70 -4.40
N GLU A 29 2.70 -20.56 -5.33
CA GLU A 29 1.61 -21.48 -5.03
C GLU A 29 2.04 -22.25 -3.76
N GLY A 30 1.52 -21.87 -2.58
CA GLY A 30 1.44 -22.81 -1.46
C GLY A 30 2.13 -22.50 -0.13
N THR A 31 2.52 -21.27 0.24
CA THR A 31 2.95 -21.00 1.63
C THR A 31 2.26 -19.78 2.25
N GLY A 32 1.49 -20.04 3.32
CA GLY A 32 0.61 -19.10 4.01
C GLY A 32 1.32 -18.02 4.84
N ASP A 33 2.13 -17.18 4.20
CA ASP A 33 2.72 -16.00 4.84
C ASP A 33 1.78 -14.79 4.73
N ALA A 34 0.97 -14.62 5.78
CA ALA A 34 -0.12 -13.64 5.93
C ALA A 34 0.27 -12.14 5.81
N LYS A 35 1.54 -11.79 5.57
CA LYS A 35 2.02 -10.39 5.55
C LYS A 35 2.00 -9.74 4.17
N GLY A 36 2.15 -10.53 3.09
CA GLY A 36 2.03 -10.02 1.71
C GLY A 36 0.60 -9.79 1.26
N VAL A 37 -0.31 -10.35 2.04
CA VAL A 37 -1.76 -10.27 1.91
C VAL A 37 -2.28 -8.85 2.18
N LEU A 38 -1.60 -8.03 2.98
CA LEU A 38 -2.17 -6.74 3.41
C LEU A 38 -2.25 -5.69 2.30
N PHE A 39 -1.29 -5.64 1.37
CA PHE A 39 -1.42 -4.74 0.22
C PHE A 39 -2.54 -5.21 -0.72
N LEU A 40 -2.70 -6.53 -0.89
CA LEU A 40 -3.78 -7.11 -1.67
C LEU A 40 -5.16 -6.83 -1.05
N GLU A 41 -5.27 -6.84 0.28
CA GLU A 41 -6.49 -6.43 0.97
C GLU A 41 -6.79 -4.94 0.78
N VAL A 42 -5.76 -4.09 0.79
CA VAL A 42 -5.93 -2.65 0.50
C VAL A 42 -6.49 -2.47 -0.92
N THR A 43 -5.88 -3.10 -1.93
CA THR A 43 -6.36 -2.97 -3.31
C THR A 43 -7.74 -3.57 -3.49
N ARG A 44 -8.02 -4.73 -2.87
CA ARG A 44 -9.37 -5.32 -2.84
C ARG A 44 -10.41 -4.35 -2.27
N LEU A 45 -10.14 -3.72 -1.14
CA LEU A 45 -11.04 -2.72 -0.56
C LEU A 45 -11.19 -1.49 -1.45
N LEU A 46 -10.12 -1.03 -2.12
CA LEU A 46 -10.22 0.09 -3.06
C LEU A 46 -11.13 -0.24 -4.25
N HIS A 47 -11.11 -1.48 -4.75
CA HIS A 47 -12.01 -1.94 -5.81
C HIS A 47 -13.46 -2.10 -5.34
N GLU A 48 -13.69 -2.68 -4.17
CA GLU A 48 -15.03 -2.97 -3.67
C GLU A 48 -15.75 -1.75 -3.09
N LYS A 49 -15.03 -0.90 -2.33
CA LYS A 49 -15.61 0.27 -1.65
C LYS A 49 -15.54 1.56 -2.45
N ARG A 50 -14.60 1.66 -3.39
CA ARG A 50 -14.40 2.84 -4.25
C ARG A 50 -14.48 4.18 -3.49
N PRO A 51 -13.70 4.36 -2.40
CA PRO A 51 -13.63 5.65 -1.70
C PRO A 51 -13.25 6.81 -2.62
N ALA A 52 -13.47 8.05 -2.19
CA ALA A 52 -13.05 9.23 -2.93
C ALA A 52 -11.51 9.33 -3.06
N GLY A 53 -10.76 8.77 -2.10
CA GLY A 53 -9.31 8.71 -2.16
C GLY A 53 -8.67 7.82 -1.10
N PHE A 54 -7.35 7.85 -1.04
CA PHE A 54 -6.58 7.11 -0.05
C PHE A 54 -5.31 7.87 0.37
N ILE A 55 -4.73 7.45 1.50
CA ILE A 55 -3.38 7.81 1.94
C ILE A 55 -2.69 6.54 2.39
N LEU A 56 -1.63 6.16 1.68
CA LEU A 56 -0.84 4.97 2.04
C LEU A 56 0.53 5.39 2.59
N GLU A 57 1.06 4.62 3.55
CA GLU A 57 2.39 4.87 4.12
C GLU A 57 3.28 3.62 4.02
N ASN A 58 4.55 3.84 3.68
CA ASN A 58 5.59 2.82 3.81
C ASN A 58 6.98 3.46 4.02
N VAL A 59 8.00 2.62 4.17
CA VAL A 59 9.39 3.05 4.21
C VAL A 59 9.91 3.42 2.81
N PRO A 60 10.82 4.41 2.67
CA PRO A 60 11.33 4.84 1.35
C PRO A 60 12.03 3.75 0.53
N GLN A 61 12.54 2.69 1.19
CA GLN A 61 13.24 1.57 0.56
C GLN A 61 12.37 0.83 -0.48
N VAL A 62 11.04 0.97 -0.40
CA VAL A 62 10.12 0.42 -1.42
C VAL A 62 10.43 0.93 -2.82
N LEU A 63 10.97 2.16 -2.97
CA LEU A 63 11.30 2.74 -4.27
C LEU A 63 12.39 1.95 -5.02
N GLU A 64 13.29 1.32 -4.28
CA GLU A 64 14.48 0.64 -4.81
C GLU A 64 14.35 -0.89 -4.76
N LEU A 65 13.38 -1.40 -4.01
CA LEU A 65 13.17 -2.83 -3.79
C LEU A 65 12.92 -3.57 -5.12
N ASP A 66 13.64 -4.68 -5.31
CA ASP A 66 13.63 -5.49 -6.54
C ASP A 66 13.77 -4.65 -7.82
N ALA A 67 14.80 -3.80 -7.88
CA ALA A 67 15.05 -2.89 -8.99
C ALA A 67 13.82 -2.03 -9.36
N GLY A 68 13.10 -1.58 -8.32
CA GLY A 68 11.87 -0.79 -8.44
C GLY A 68 10.66 -1.55 -8.96
N ARG A 69 10.72 -2.89 -9.11
CA ARG A 69 9.57 -3.70 -9.54
C ARG A 69 8.41 -3.53 -8.58
N VAL A 70 8.69 -3.56 -7.28
CA VAL A 70 7.68 -3.42 -6.23
C VAL A 70 6.89 -2.14 -6.38
N MET A 71 7.58 -1.00 -6.55
CA MET A 71 6.93 0.29 -6.76
C MET A 71 6.09 0.32 -8.04
N ARG A 72 6.57 -0.28 -9.14
CA ARG A 72 5.80 -0.38 -10.39
C ARG A 72 4.52 -1.20 -10.19
N THR A 73 4.59 -2.32 -9.46
CA THR A 73 3.42 -3.14 -9.14
C THR A 73 2.42 -2.36 -8.29
N ILE A 74 2.87 -1.70 -7.21
CA ILE A 74 1.99 -0.88 -6.37
C ILE A 74 1.26 0.19 -7.19
N LEU A 75 2.00 0.94 -8.02
CA LEU A 75 1.39 1.97 -8.87
C LEU A 75 0.41 1.38 -9.90
N ALA A 76 0.70 0.20 -10.45
CA ALA A 76 -0.19 -0.46 -11.40
C ALA A 76 -1.52 -0.86 -10.73
N GLU A 77 -1.46 -1.47 -9.55
CA GLU A 77 -2.64 -1.89 -8.79
C GLU A 77 -3.49 -0.69 -8.31
N LEU A 78 -2.86 0.37 -7.82
CA LEU A 78 -3.61 1.57 -7.39
C LEU A 78 -4.28 2.28 -8.58
N ARG A 79 -3.64 2.25 -9.76
CA ARG A 79 -4.23 2.80 -10.99
C ARG A 79 -5.31 1.89 -11.59
N SER A 80 -5.16 0.57 -11.49
CA SER A 80 -6.20 -0.37 -11.94
C SER A 80 -7.49 -0.23 -11.12
N ALA A 81 -7.37 0.16 -9.84
CA ALA A 81 -8.50 0.55 -8.99
C ALA A 81 -9.17 1.89 -9.39
N GLY A 82 -8.65 2.61 -10.40
CA GLY A 82 -9.25 3.81 -10.98
C GLY A 82 -8.76 5.14 -10.39
N TYR A 83 -7.66 5.14 -9.62
CA TYR A 83 -7.13 6.35 -9.00
C TYR A 83 -5.97 6.97 -9.77
N ALA A 84 -5.92 8.30 -9.76
CA ALA A 84 -4.71 9.04 -10.08
C ALA A 84 -3.78 9.02 -8.85
N VAL A 85 -2.54 8.57 -9.04
CA VAL A 85 -1.61 8.32 -7.93
C VAL A 85 -0.39 9.23 -8.04
N VAL A 86 -0.11 9.95 -6.97
CA VAL A 86 1.14 10.68 -6.74
C VAL A 86 1.87 10.05 -5.56
N HIS A 87 3.17 10.27 -5.43
CA HIS A 87 3.88 9.80 -4.25
C HIS A 87 5.05 10.71 -3.88
N ARG A 88 5.37 10.78 -2.58
CA ARG A 88 6.47 11.62 -2.07
C ARG A 88 7.08 11.04 -0.80
N VAL A 89 8.40 11.17 -0.67
CA VAL A 89 9.08 10.92 0.60
C VAL A 89 9.05 12.18 1.45
N LEU A 90 8.50 12.07 2.65
CA LEU A 90 8.39 13.15 3.63
C LEU A 90 9.22 12.84 4.88
N ASN A 91 9.78 13.88 5.49
CA ASN A 91 10.49 13.79 6.77
C ASN A 91 9.58 14.32 7.88
N ALA A 92 9.45 13.59 8.99
CA ALA A 92 8.68 14.03 10.15
C ALA A 92 9.31 15.20 10.92
N ARG A 93 10.61 15.50 10.72
CA ARG A 93 11.34 16.57 11.43
C ARG A 93 10.60 17.91 11.57
N PRO A 94 9.89 18.43 10.55
CA PRO A 94 9.18 19.71 10.65
C PRO A 94 7.99 19.69 11.62
N VAL A 95 7.47 18.52 11.99
CA VAL A 95 6.28 18.36 12.85
C VAL A 95 6.57 17.64 14.17
N VAL A 96 7.61 16.82 14.22
CA VAL A 96 8.06 16.07 15.42
C VAL A 96 9.61 16.07 15.41
N PRO A 97 10.31 16.22 16.56
CA PRO A 97 11.78 16.23 16.63
C PRO A 97 12.41 14.84 16.40
N GLN A 98 12.02 14.15 15.33
CA GLN A 98 12.47 12.84 14.94
C GLN A 98 12.84 12.83 13.46
N ARG A 99 14.01 12.28 13.11
CA ARG A 99 14.34 11.95 11.72
C ARG A 99 13.60 10.68 11.32
N ARG A 100 12.45 10.83 10.68
CA ARG A 100 11.65 9.71 10.17
C ARG A 100 11.23 10.01 8.74
N LEU A 101 11.89 9.36 7.79
CA LEU A 101 11.55 9.43 6.36
C LEU A 101 10.52 8.35 6.05
N ARG A 102 9.44 8.74 5.37
CA ARG A 102 8.35 7.85 4.94
C ARG A 102 7.86 8.21 3.56
N LEU A 103 7.56 7.17 2.78
CA LEU A 103 6.93 7.29 1.48
C LEU A 103 5.42 7.32 1.68
N PHE A 104 4.77 8.31 1.07
CA PHE A 104 3.33 8.43 1.01
C PHE A 104 2.87 8.36 -0.43
N TRP A 105 1.75 7.67 -0.66
CA TRP A 105 0.96 7.71 -1.89
C TRP A 105 -0.36 8.42 -1.61
#